data_AF-A0A496ZYK0-F1
#
_entry.id   AF-A0A496ZYK0-F1
#
_cell.length_a   1.000
_cell.length_b   1.000
_cell.length_c   1.000
_cell.angle_alpha   90.00
_cell.angle_beta   90.00
_cell.angle_gamma   90.00
#
_symmetry.space_group_name_H-M   'P 1'
#
loop_
_entity.id
_entity.type
_entity.pdbx_description
1 polymer ?
#
loop_
_entity_poly.entity_id
_entity_poly.type
_entity_poly.pdbx_seq_one_letter_code
_entity_poly.pdbx_strand_id
1 'polypeptide(L)'
;VWAARIRNAGGLFLGEMSFEVLGDYVAGPSHVMPTGGTARFASPVNVLDFVKITSIIALDAETAARLCPAAARIARAESLTAHAAAATARWEHQNQ
;
A
#
# COMPACT_ATOMS: atom_id res chain seq x y z
N VAL A 1 -11.77 19.13 -18.36
CA VAL A 1 -12.97 19.32 -17.49
C VAL A 1 -12.49 19.81 -16.13
N TRP A 2 -13.20 20.74 -15.46
CA TRP A 2 -12.77 21.33 -14.17
C TRP A 2 -12.55 20.29 -13.07
N ALA A 3 -13.29 19.17 -13.11
CA ALA A 3 -13.18 18.08 -12.13
C ALA A 3 -11.77 17.50 -12.03
N ALA A 4 -11.02 17.47 -13.14
CA ALA A 4 -9.63 17.01 -13.16
C ALA A 4 -8.66 17.92 -12.37
N ARG A 5 -9.09 19.12 -11.96
CA ARG A 5 -8.32 20.04 -11.14
C ARG A 5 -8.58 19.87 -9.64
N ILE A 6 -9.60 19.09 -9.26
CA ILE A 6 -9.91 18.82 -7.85
C ILE A 6 -8.92 17.82 -7.29
N ARG A 7 -8.30 18.15 -6.15
CA ARG A 7 -7.29 17.30 -5.50
C ARG A 7 -7.85 16.45 -4.37
N ASN A 8 -8.83 16.95 -3.61
CA ASN A 8 -9.34 16.30 -2.41
C ASN A 8 -10.88 16.43 -2.36
N ALA A 9 -11.59 15.31 -2.44
CA ALA A 9 -13.06 15.23 -2.28
C ALA A 9 -13.45 13.79 -1.90
N GLY A 10 -14.47 13.64 -1.06
CA GLY A 10 -15.07 12.32 -0.79
C GLY A 10 -15.89 11.81 -1.98
N GLY A 11 -16.63 12.70 -2.64
CA GLY A 11 -17.37 12.42 -3.87
C GLY A 11 -17.48 13.67 -4.72
N LEU A 12 -17.66 13.49 -6.03
CA LEU A 12 -17.95 14.58 -6.96
C LEU A 12 -19.28 14.32 -7.63
N PHE A 13 -20.13 15.33 -7.58
CA PHE A 13 -21.46 15.35 -8.16
C PHE A 13 -21.45 16.35 -9.32
N LEU A 14 -21.52 15.87 -10.57
CA LEU A 14 -21.26 16.68 -11.76
C LEU A 14 -22.55 16.92 -12.57
N GLY A 15 -23.00 18.18 -12.61
CA GLY A 15 -24.19 18.60 -13.36
C GLY A 15 -25.48 18.52 -12.53
N GLU A 16 -26.52 19.21 -12.99
CA GLU A 16 -27.75 19.45 -12.22
C GLU A 16 -28.51 18.16 -11.87
N MET A 17 -28.41 17.13 -12.71
CA MET A 17 -29.11 15.85 -12.50
C MET A 17 -28.37 14.90 -11.55
N SER A 18 -27.16 15.24 -11.11
CA SER A 18 -26.37 14.45 -10.17
C SER A 18 -26.44 15.07 -8.77
N PHE A 19 -27.63 15.25 -8.21
CA PHE A 19 -27.81 15.83 -6.88
C PHE A 19 -27.50 14.80 -5.78
N GLU A 20 -27.02 15.30 -4.63
CA GLU A 20 -26.38 14.53 -3.54
C GLU A 20 -27.18 13.30 -3.10
N VAL A 21 -28.51 13.44 -2.97
CA VAL A 21 -29.41 12.36 -2.52
C VAL A 21 -29.30 11.11 -3.39
N LEU A 22 -28.97 11.22 -4.68
CA LEU A 22 -28.80 10.04 -5.52
C LEU A 22 -27.54 9.27 -5.11
N GLY A 23 -26.45 9.98 -4.79
CA GLY A 23 -25.21 9.39 -4.27
C GLY A 23 -25.38 8.76 -2.89
N ASP A 24 -26.24 9.35 -2.06
CA ASP A 24 -26.49 8.84 -0.72
C ASP A 24 -27.26 7.52 -0.69
N TYR A 25 -28.02 7.20 -1.75
CA TYR A 25 -28.93 6.05 -1.72
C TYR A 25 -28.73 5.05 -2.84
N VAL A 26 -28.67 5.48 -4.11
CA VAL A 26 -28.90 4.55 -5.25
C VAL A 26 -27.91 4.67 -6.40
N ALA A 27 -27.10 5.72 -6.47
CA ALA A 27 -26.15 5.90 -7.57
C ALA A 27 -25.00 4.88 -7.53
N GLY A 28 -24.75 4.26 -6.38
CA GLY A 28 -23.79 3.16 -6.21
C GLY A 28 -22.59 3.43 -5.31
N PRO A 29 -21.93 4.61 -5.34
CA PRO A 29 -20.84 4.91 -4.41
C PRO A 29 -21.27 4.86 -2.95
N SER A 30 -20.35 4.53 -2.06
CA SER A 30 -20.61 4.60 -0.62
C SER A 30 -20.76 6.05 -0.16
N HIS A 31 -21.80 6.33 0.62
CA HIS A 31 -21.98 7.61 1.30
C HIS A 31 -21.16 7.75 2.59
N VAL A 32 -20.44 6.69 2.99
CA VAL A 32 -19.50 6.75 4.12
C VAL A 32 -18.21 7.39 3.62
N MET A 33 -18.18 8.73 3.67
CA MET A 33 -17.12 9.55 3.10
C MET A 33 -16.23 10.21 4.16
N PRO A 34 -14.98 10.58 3.81
CA PRO A 34 -14.07 11.28 4.71
C PRO A 34 -14.58 12.68 5.11
N THR A 35 -14.61 12.98 6.40
CA THR A 35 -14.98 14.30 6.96
C THR A 35 -13.80 14.96 7.70
N GLY A 36 -13.96 16.18 8.25
CA GLY A 36 -12.88 16.85 9.00
C GLY A 36 -11.61 17.14 8.17
N GLY A 37 -11.74 17.24 6.84
CA GLY A 37 -10.60 17.45 5.93
C GLY A 37 -9.77 16.20 5.63
N THR A 38 -10.22 15.01 6.05
CA THR A 38 -9.49 13.75 5.84
C THR A 38 -9.49 13.27 4.39
N ALA A 39 -10.33 13.83 3.52
CA ALA A 39 -10.28 13.60 2.06
C ALA A 39 -8.93 13.96 1.40
N ARG A 40 -7.99 14.56 2.15
CA ARG A 40 -6.58 14.75 1.75
C ARG A 40 -5.75 13.48 1.72
N PHE A 41 -6.18 12.43 2.44
CA PHE A 41 -5.43 11.18 2.59
C PHE A 41 -6.31 9.93 2.73
N ALA A 42 -7.61 10.07 2.96
CA ALA A 42 -8.58 8.99 3.04
C ALA A 42 -9.51 8.99 1.82
N SER A 43 -9.98 7.81 1.45
CA SER A 43 -11.00 7.58 0.41
C SER A 43 -12.35 7.24 1.05
N PRO A 44 -13.48 7.34 0.33
CA PRO A 44 -14.74 6.72 0.76
C PRO A 44 -14.56 5.23 1.01
N VAL A 45 -15.41 4.69 1.89
CA VAL A 45 -15.46 3.25 2.12
C VAL A 45 -15.68 2.53 0.80
N ASN A 46 -14.84 1.54 0.53
CA ASN A 46 -14.85 0.72 -0.66
C ASN A 46 -14.50 -0.73 -0.30
N VAL A 47 -14.49 -1.61 -1.30
CA VAL A 47 -14.25 -3.05 -1.09
C VAL A 47 -12.90 -3.32 -0.41
N LEU A 48 -11.87 -2.52 -0.69
CA LEU A 48 -10.53 -2.74 -0.13
C LEU A 48 -10.48 -2.52 1.39
N ASP A 49 -11.40 -1.73 1.96
CA ASP A 49 -11.47 -1.57 3.42
C ASP A 49 -11.83 -2.88 4.15
N PHE A 50 -12.39 -3.85 3.41
CA PHE A 50 -12.75 -5.18 3.92
C PHE A 50 -11.78 -6.28 3.45
N VAL A 51 -10.71 -5.92 2.73
CA VAL A 51 -9.69 -6.85 2.24
C VAL A 51 -8.40 -6.63 3.02
N LYS A 52 -7.71 -7.74 3.33
CA LYS A 52 -6.33 -7.69 3.84
C LYS A 52 -5.37 -8.01 2.70
N ILE A 53 -4.45 -7.11 2.41
CA ILE A 53 -3.38 -7.32 1.42
C ILE A 53 -2.16 -7.88 2.14
N THR A 54 -1.78 -9.11 1.81
CA THR A 54 -0.60 -9.79 2.40
C THR A 54 0.42 -10.10 1.32
N SER A 55 1.67 -9.66 1.52
CA SER A 55 2.78 -10.02 0.64
C SER A 55 3.31 -11.41 0.99
N ILE A 56 3.51 -12.26 -0.01
CA ILE A 56 4.13 -13.58 0.13
C ILE A 56 5.48 -13.55 -0.58
N ILE A 57 6.55 -13.91 0.13
CA ILE A 57 7.90 -13.97 -0.40
C ILE A 57 8.37 -15.42 -0.32
N ALA A 58 8.57 -16.04 -1.49
CA ALA A 58 9.07 -17.41 -1.63
C ALA A 58 10.21 -17.40 -2.65
N LEU A 59 11.44 -17.36 -2.14
CA LEU A 59 12.66 -17.32 -2.97
C LEU A 59 13.27 -18.71 -3.06
N ASP A 60 13.79 -19.05 -4.22
CA ASP A 60 14.70 -20.18 -4.36
C ASP A 60 16.07 -19.89 -3.73
N ALA A 61 16.87 -20.94 -3.59
CA ALA A 61 18.20 -20.86 -2.97
C ALA A 61 19.11 -19.88 -3.71
N GLU A 62 19.14 -19.94 -5.04
CA GLU A 62 20.03 -19.11 -5.87
C GLU A 62 19.69 -17.61 -5.73
N THR A 63 18.40 -17.28 -5.78
CA THR A 63 17.91 -15.91 -5.65
C THR A 63 18.16 -15.37 -4.25
N ALA A 64 17.88 -16.17 -3.22
CA ALA A 64 18.18 -15.79 -1.84
C ALA A 64 19.68 -15.50 -1.67
N ALA A 65 20.54 -16.37 -2.22
CA ALA A 65 21.98 -16.22 -2.18
C ALA A 65 22.42 -14.91 -2.83
N ARG A 66 21.95 -14.59 -4.04
CA ARG A 66 22.29 -13.32 -4.73
C ARG A 66 21.89 -12.07 -3.93
N LEU A 67 20.82 -12.14 -3.13
CA LEU A 67 20.32 -11.01 -2.34
C LEU A 67 21.01 -10.85 -0.97
N CYS A 68 21.48 -11.94 -0.37
CA CYS A 68 22.11 -11.94 0.95
C CYS A 68 23.24 -10.90 1.13
N PRO A 69 24.19 -10.71 0.19
CA PRO A 69 25.24 -9.72 0.33
C PRO A 69 24.72 -8.27 0.45
N ALA A 70 23.69 -7.93 -0.32
CA ALA A 70 23.08 -6.60 -0.28
C ALA A 70 22.31 -6.39 1.03
N ALA A 71 21.50 -7.38 1.43
CA ALA A 71 20.76 -7.36 2.68
C ALA A 71 21.71 -7.22 3.90
N ALA A 72 22.80 -7.98 3.93
CA ALA A 72 23.78 -7.91 5.02
C ALA A 72 24.48 -6.54 5.06
N ARG A 73 24.78 -5.94 3.91
CA ARG A 73 25.40 -4.60 3.84
C ARG A 73 24.49 -3.52 4.40
N ILE A 74 23.22 -3.52 4.00
CA ILE A 74 22.21 -2.57 4.49
C ILE A 74 22.01 -2.77 6.00
N ALA A 75 21.84 -4.01 6.46
CA ALA A 75 21.66 -4.31 7.87
C ALA A 75 22.85 -3.86 8.74
N ARG A 76 24.10 -3.96 8.24
CA ARG A 76 25.28 -3.40 8.95
C ARG A 76 25.24 -1.88 9.01
N ALA A 77 24.85 -1.19 7.93
CA ALA A 77 24.73 0.26 7.92
C ALA A 77 23.65 0.76 8.89
N GLU A 78 22.58 -0.03 9.07
CA GLU A 78 21.52 0.23 10.05
C GLU A 78 21.87 -0.25 11.48
N SER A 79 23.08 -0.76 11.71
CA SER A 79 23.53 -1.33 13.00
C SER A 79 22.70 -2.53 13.50
N LEU A 80 21.98 -3.21 12.60
CA LEU A 80 21.20 -4.42 12.86
C LEU A 80 22.06 -5.68 12.67
N THR A 81 23.04 -5.88 13.55
CA THR A 81 24.06 -6.95 13.43
C THR A 81 23.47 -8.35 13.33
N ALA A 82 22.38 -8.64 14.06
CA ALA A 82 21.68 -9.92 13.99
C ALA A 82 21.05 -10.19 12.61
N HIS A 83 20.49 -9.17 11.95
CA HIS A 83 19.94 -9.30 10.59
C HIS A 83 21.05 -9.57 9.58
N ALA A 84 22.18 -8.86 9.69
CA ALA A 84 23.34 -9.08 8.83
C ALA A 84 23.94 -10.49 9.00
N ALA A 85 24.02 -10.96 10.24
CA ALA A 85 24.48 -12.31 10.55
C ALA A 85 23.53 -13.37 9.97
N ALA A 86 22.20 -13.19 10.10
CA ALA A 86 21.22 -14.12 9.56
C ALA A 86 21.30 -14.26 8.02
N ALA A 87 21.56 -13.16 7.31
CA ALA A 87 21.79 -13.15 5.88
C ALA A 87 23.12 -13.81 5.49
N THR A 88 24.18 -13.59 6.26
CA THR A 88 25.53 -14.12 5.97
C THR A 88 25.65 -15.62 6.27
N ALA A 89 25.08 -16.10 7.39
CA ALA A 89 25.20 -17.50 7.80
C ALA A 89 24.62 -18.49 6.77
N ARG A 90 23.56 -18.09 6.06
CA ARG A 90 22.92 -18.92 5.03
C ARG A 90 23.63 -18.87 3.68
N TRP A 91 24.38 -17.79 3.43
CA TRP A 91 25.25 -17.66 2.27
C TRP A 91 26.51 -18.54 2.40
N GLU A 92 27.08 -18.64 3.61
CA GLU A 92 28.27 -19.46 3.86
C GLU A 92 27.99 -20.97 3.72
N HIS A 93 26.82 -21.44 4.14
CA HIS A 93 26.42 -22.86 4.02
C HIS A 93 26.18 -23.32 2.56
N GLN A 94 25.98 -22.41 1.60
CA GLN A 94 25.82 -22.77 0.18
C GLN A 94 27.11 -22.70 -0.63
N ASN A 95 28.16 -22.09 -0.08
CA ASN A 95 29.48 -21.97 -0.70
C ASN A 95 30.53 -22.90 -0.05
N GLN A 96 30.08 -23.82 0.81
CA GLN A 96 30.82 -24.99 1.32
C GLN A 96 30.31 -26.24 0.61
#